data_AF-A0A6L3A106-F1
#
_entry.id   AF-A0A6L3A106-F1
#
_cell.length_a   1.000
_cell.length_b   1.000
_cell.length_c   1.000
_cell.angle_alpha   90.00
_cell.angle_beta   90.00
_cell.angle_gamma   90.00
#
_symmetry.space_group_name_H-M   'P 1'
#
loop_
_entity.id
_entity.type
_entity.pdbx_description
1 polymer ?
#
loop_
_entity_poly.entity_id
_entity_poly.type
_entity_poly.pdbx_seq_one_letter_code
_entity_poly.pdbx_strand_id
1 'polypeptide(L)'
;MISSAANPPAFHDPLDIIAEHGARLRDVYKFSWTDQAQQTALSLRMRQGDDSGLQFVAVVGGASSGKSTLFNNLLEGHRASRITARGHATLGPIVAVHASRVERVEELIQERRLWPTLKCREAGLDGEEIGAPGEVLIVSHGVEALRDVVLIDTPDFTSEDARTEGDVTLSLMPWFDRLIVVIDHERWFDRQAIADLKQQATRFRQPRLAVFNRTREGVLSSEQEERLREQGRRLGAENAVILEFRRGRGFCRFAPGALDAVEAFVRGRGEPRSAHLRRLTSEFAGEVLNQNRERTARLRDLRVVLDAAAARFKVQPWDCYPALMTPAEREHLDVVSRVLRLRQARDWIDHQRRKLERVLTRVPMLGWLSPRSGSGEAARAEGSSAEVREGDRLSRAWAYFEQAARRRHHELTSVAQSSRFWDEVRNWTGETSPVPVFTAELIWRERVTSAGRRVDASLTAWSSKVSAECQGLGLTVAGGVAVVLLLAAVPGPLLGIPLPLIVAALGGGAAGAKPLGRLAHVARERLIGSVEFLAVRDACADFAALVDDYTRQCADEQYAVASRWVMPADDPLTAALARLEDAEEGS
;
A
#
# COMPACT_ATOMS: atom_id res chain seq x y z
N MET A 1 10.07 -50.71 1.18
CA MET A 1 9.24 -49.94 2.12
C MET A 1 10.06 -48.75 2.57
N ILE A 2 9.97 -47.63 1.87
CA ILE A 2 10.52 -46.36 2.36
C ILE A 2 9.51 -45.90 3.41
N SER A 3 9.94 -45.82 4.67
CA SER A 3 9.12 -45.30 5.76
C SER A 3 8.56 -43.96 5.30
N SER A 4 7.23 -43.85 5.19
CA SER A 4 6.54 -42.57 5.08
C SER A 4 7.02 -41.74 6.27
N ALA A 5 7.95 -40.82 6.02
CA ALA A 5 8.40 -39.90 7.04
C ALA A 5 7.19 -39.04 7.37
N ALA A 6 6.54 -39.36 8.49
CA ALA A 6 5.40 -38.60 8.98
C ALA A 6 5.79 -37.12 8.96
N ASN A 7 5.01 -36.31 8.25
CA ASN A 7 5.29 -34.88 8.15
C ASN A 7 5.36 -34.28 9.56
N PRO A 8 6.36 -33.44 9.85
CA PRO A 8 6.45 -32.82 11.16
C PRO A 8 5.18 -31.97 11.41
N PRO A 9 4.56 -32.05 12.61
CA PRO A 9 3.33 -31.32 12.95
C PRO A 9 3.47 -29.79 12.82
N ALA A 10 4.70 -29.27 12.72
CA ALA A 10 5.01 -27.86 12.55
C ALA A 10 4.45 -27.21 11.28
N PHE A 11 4.07 -27.98 10.24
CA PHE A 11 3.68 -27.44 8.94
C PHE A 11 2.16 -27.26 8.73
N HIS A 12 1.33 -27.87 9.59
CA HIS A 12 -0.13 -27.84 9.41
C HIS A 12 -0.74 -26.48 9.78
N ASP A 13 -0.44 -25.99 10.98
CA ASP A 13 -0.96 -24.72 11.51
C ASP A 13 -0.62 -23.51 10.60
N PRO A 14 0.62 -23.33 10.09
CA PRO A 14 0.92 -22.26 9.14
C PRO A 14 0.12 -22.34 7.83
N LEU A 15 -0.10 -23.54 7.29
CA LEU A 15 -0.86 -23.71 6.05
C LEU A 15 -2.35 -23.44 6.24
N ASP A 16 -2.92 -23.76 7.41
CA ASP A 16 -4.30 -23.38 7.75
C ASP A 16 -4.45 -21.85 7.80
N ILE A 17 -3.51 -21.14 8.43
CA ILE A 17 -3.50 -19.67 8.48
C ILE A 17 -3.38 -19.07 7.07
N ILE A 18 -2.48 -19.59 6.22
CA ILE A 18 -2.33 -19.13 4.83
C ILE A 18 -3.58 -19.45 4.00
N ALA A 19 -4.22 -20.60 4.23
CA ALA A 19 -5.46 -20.94 3.54
C ALA A 19 -6.59 -19.96 3.84
N GLU A 20 -6.70 -19.53 5.10
CA GLU A 20 -7.76 -18.63 5.55
C GLU A 20 -7.48 -17.15 5.23
N HIS A 21 -6.23 -16.72 5.37
CA HIS A 21 -5.88 -15.30 5.36
C HIS A 21 -4.90 -14.89 4.25
N GLY A 22 -4.33 -15.84 3.49
CA GLY A 22 -3.29 -15.57 2.49
C GLY A 22 -3.69 -14.57 1.40
N ALA A 23 -4.99 -14.50 1.04
CA ALA A 23 -5.49 -13.49 0.11
C ALA A 23 -5.21 -12.04 0.57
N ARG A 24 -5.16 -11.78 1.89
CA ARG A 24 -4.81 -10.45 2.45
C ARG A 24 -3.41 -10.01 2.05
N LEU A 25 -2.46 -10.94 1.87
CA LEU A 25 -1.08 -10.62 1.45
C LEU A 25 -1.07 -9.86 0.12
N ARG A 26 -1.91 -10.28 -0.83
CA ARG A 26 -2.10 -9.58 -2.10
C ARG A 26 -3.08 -8.44 -1.98
N ASP A 27 -4.27 -8.67 -1.43
CA ASP A 27 -5.39 -7.75 -1.59
C ASP A 27 -5.28 -6.53 -0.68
N VAL A 28 -4.79 -6.73 0.55
CA VAL A 28 -4.61 -5.67 1.56
C VAL A 28 -3.18 -5.15 1.51
N TYR A 29 -2.19 -6.03 1.64
CA TYR A 29 -0.80 -5.62 1.75
C TYR A 29 -0.11 -5.41 0.41
N LYS A 30 -0.66 -5.90 -0.72
CA LYS A 30 -0.06 -5.74 -2.05
C LYS A 30 1.38 -6.29 -2.10
N PHE A 31 1.63 -7.43 -1.44
CA PHE A 31 2.85 -8.22 -1.62
C PHE A 31 2.77 -9.04 -2.91
N SER A 32 3.89 -9.60 -3.37
CA SER A 32 3.97 -10.48 -4.56
C SER A 32 3.33 -11.87 -4.37
N TRP A 33 2.36 -12.00 -3.46
CA TRP A 33 1.63 -13.24 -3.22
C TRP A 33 0.59 -13.49 -4.33
N THR A 34 1.00 -14.20 -5.38
CA THR A 34 0.15 -14.49 -6.54
C THR A 34 -0.95 -15.52 -6.22
N ASP A 35 -1.99 -15.61 -7.06
CA ASP A 35 -2.97 -16.72 -6.97
C ASP A 35 -2.29 -18.08 -7.03
N GLN A 36 -1.25 -18.21 -7.85
CA GLN A 36 -0.47 -19.44 -7.94
C GLN A 36 0.25 -19.77 -6.62
N ALA A 37 0.78 -18.78 -5.89
CA ALA A 37 1.35 -18.99 -4.57
C ALA A 37 0.30 -19.48 -3.57
N GLN A 38 -0.88 -18.84 -3.57
CA GLN A 38 -2.03 -19.27 -2.77
C GLN A 38 -2.45 -20.71 -3.10
N GLN A 39 -2.65 -21.05 -4.37
CA GLN A 39 -3.06 -22.39 -4.80
C GLN A 39 -1.97 -23.45 -4.53
N THR A 40 -0.70 -23.06 -4.52
CA THR A 40 0.42 -23.95 -4.13
C THR A 40 0.32 -24.33 -2.65
N ALA A 41 0.12 -23.35 -1.77
CA ALA A 41 -0.06 -23.60 -0.34
C ALA A 41 -1.31 -24.45 -0.05
N LEU A 42 -2.42 -24.17 -0.73
CA LEU A 42 -3.66 -24.93 -0.60
C LEU A 42 -3.52 -26.39 -1.08
N SER A 43 -2.88 -26.60 -2.24
CA SER A 43 -2.59 -27.95 -2.76
C SER A 43 -1.69 -28.73 -1.80
N LEU A 44 -0.67 -28.09 -1.22
CA LEU A 44 0.19 -28.71 -0.21
C LEU A 44 -0.60 -29.09 1.05
N ARG A 45 -1.46 -28.20 1.55
CA ARG A 45 -2.32 -28.43 2.72
C ARG A 45 -3.24 -29.64 2.51
N MET A 46 -3.85 -29.75 1.33
CA MET A 46 -4.67 -30.92 0.97
C MET A 46 -3.85 -32.20 1.04
N ARG A 47 -2.65 -32.21 0.45
CA ARG A 47 -1.79 -33.40 0.36
C ARG A 47 -1.10 -33.81 1.66
N GLN A 48 -1.00 -32.92 2.65
CA GLN A 48 -0.37 -33.26 3.93
C GLN A 48 -1.26 -34.03 4.88
N GLY A 49 -2.59 -33.87 4.78
CA GLY A 49 -3.54 -34.54 5.68
C GLY A 49 -4.47 -35.52 4.98
N ASP A 50 -4.19 -35.90 3.74
CA ASP A 50 -5.02 -36.83 2.97
C ASP A 50 -4.17 -37.81 2.18
N ASP A 51 -4.34 -39.11 2.46
CA ASP A 51 -3.81 -40.23 1.67
C ASP A 51 -4.93 -40.90 0.89
N SER A 52 -5.90 -40.12 0.39
CA SER A 52 -7.08 -40.62 -0.34
C SER A 52 -6.72 -41.45 -1.58
N GLY A 53 -5.49 -41.35 -2.05
CA GLY A 53 -5.03 -41.96 -3.30
C GLY A 53 -5.60 -41.28 -4.54
N LEU A 54 -6.30 -40.14 -4.39
CA LEU A 54 -6.85 -39.39 -5.51
C LEU A 54 -5.73 -38.75 -6.33
N GLN A 55 -5.81 -38.93 -7.64
CA GLN A 55 -4.89 -38.35 -8.60
C GLN A 55 -5.61 -37.31 -9.47
N PHE A 56 -5.11 -36.08 -9.48
CA PHE A 56 -5.70 -34.98 -10.22
C PHE A 56 -5.11 -34.92 -11.62
N VAL A 57 -5.90 -35.16 -12.67
CA VAL A 57 -5.44 -35.15 -14.06
C VAL A 57 -6.20 -34.10 -14.85
N ALA A 58 -5.48 -33.09 -15.34
CA ALA A 58 -6.09 -32.01 -16.11
C ALA A 58 -5.92 -32.22 -17.61
N VAL A 59 -7.00 -31.96 -18.35
CA VAL A 59 -7.03 -31.83 -19.81
C VAL A 59 -6.86 -30.36 -20.13
N VAL A 60 -5.69 -29.97 -20.63
CA VAL A 60 -5.31 -28.58 -20.94
C VAL A 60 -5.06 -28.42 -22.43
N GLY A 61 -5.24 -27.23 -22.98
CA GLY A 61 -5.36 -27.07 -24.44
C GLY A 61 -5.94 -25.72 -24.84
N GLY A 62 -5.58 -25.24 -26.03
CA GLY A 62 -6.09 -23.98 -26.55
C GLY A 62 -7.57 -24.06 -26.94
N ALA A 63 -8.13 -22.91 -27.35
CA ALA A 63 -9.49 -22.84 -27.85
C ALA A 63 -9.69 -23.78 -29.06
N SER A 64 -10.81 -24.50 -29.06
CA SER A 64 -11.16 -25.48 -30.10
C SER A 64 -10.14 -26.63 -30.30
N SER A 65 -9.23 -26.89 -29.35
CA SER A 65 -8.26 -27.99 -29.50
C SER A 65 -8.88 -29.39 -29.38
N GLY A 66 -10.13 -29.48 -28.90
CA GLY A 66 -10.83 -30.75 -28.67
C GLY A 66 -10.64 -31.32 -27.27
N LYS A 67 -10.26 -30.51 -26.28
CA LYS A 67 -10.18 -30.90 -24.86
C LYS A 67 -11.45 -31.58 -24.36
N SER A 68 -12.59 -30.90 -24.44
CA SER A 68 -13.89 -31.40 -23.96
C SER A 68 -14.32 -32.66 -24.71
N THR A 69 -13.95 -32.79 -25.99
CA THR A 69 -14.12 -34.03 -26.75
C THR A 69 -13.32 -35.17 -26.14
N LEU A 70 -12.03 -34.96 -25.88
CA LEU A 70 -11.18 -35.97 -25.24
C LEU A 70 -11.69 -36.32 -23.84
N PHE A 71 -12.01 -35.32 -23.03
CA PHE A 71 -12.58 -35.47 -21.70
C PHE A 71 -13.83 -36.35 -21.71
N ASN A 72 -14.82 -36.04 -22.56
CA ASN A 72 -16.04 -36.81 -22.70
C ASN A 72 -15.79 -38.25 -23.21
N ASN A 73 -14.80 -38.47 -24.07
CA ASN A 73 -14.47 -39.81 -24.53
C ASN A 73 -13.77 -40.66 -23.46
N LEU A 74 -12.99 -40.06 -22.56
CA LEU A 74 -12.46 -40.75 -21.38
C LEU A 74 -13.59 -41.14 -20.41
N LEU A 75 -14.74 -40.46 -20.50
CA LEU A 75 -15.98 -40.79 -19.80
C LEU A 75 -16.90 -41.65 -20.67
N GLU A 76 -16.37 -42.60 -21.45
CA GLU A 76 -17.14 -43.54 -22.30
C GLU A 76 -18.13 -42.87 -23.29
N GLY A 77 -17.91 -41.60 -23.63
CA GLY A 77 -18.74 -40.83 -24.57
C GLY A 77 -19.88 -40.05 -23.92
N HIS A 78 -19.94 -39.98 -22.58
CA HIS A 78 -20.86 -39.11 -21.86
C HIS A 78 -20.64 -37.63 -22.20
N ARG A 79 -21.70 -36.82 -22.06
CA ARG A 79 -21.70 -35.40 -22.45
C ARG A 79 -21.55 -34.47 -21.26
N ALA A 80 -20.53 -34.70 -20.43
CA ALA A 80 -20.30 -33.93 -19.22
C ALA A 80 -19.94 -32.48 -19.55
N SER A 81 -18.96 -32.31 -20.45
CA SER A 81 -18.50 -31.00 -20.91
C SER A 81 -19.09 -30.67 -22.29
N ARG A 82 -19.55 -29.43 -22.48
CA ARG A 82 -20.11 -28.99 -23.76
C ARG A 82 -19.05 -29.02 -24.85
N ILE A 83 -19.42 -29.53 -26.02
CA ILE A 83 -18.57 -29.47 -27.21
C ILE A 83 -19.20 -28.54 -28.24
N THR A 84 -18.45 -27.51 -28.63
CA THR A 84 -18.89 -26.54 -29.65
C THR A 84 -17.73 -26.20 -30.58
N ALA A 85 -18.08 -25.93 -31.85
CA ALA A 85 -17.13 -25.42 -32.84
C ALA A 85 -16.80 -23.93 -32.65
N ARG A 86 -17.65 -23.20 -31.91
CA ARG A 86 -17.35 -21.84 -31.43
C ARG A 86 -16.42 -21.96 -30.21
N GLY A 87 -15.39 -21.11 -30.10
CA GLY A 87 -14.49 -21.11 -28.95
C GLY A 87 -15.22 -20.83 -27.61
N HIS A 88 -14.54 -21.03 -26.48
CA HIS A 88 -15.08 -20.77 -25.12
C HIS A 88 -16.24 -21.68 -24.71
N ALA A 89 -16.06 -22.99 -24.89
CA ALA A 89 -17.05 -23.98 -24.46
C ALA A 89 -17.05 -24.21 -22.93
N THR A 90 -15.90 -23.98 -22.30
CA THR A 90 -15.63 -24.26 -20.89
C THR A 90 -15.15 -22.99 -20.22
N LEU A 91 -16.02 -22.34 -19.44
CA LEU A 91 -15.74 -21.06 -18.75
C LEU A 91 -15.20 -21.26 -17.32
N GLY A 92 -15.41 -22.44 -16.75
CA GLY A 92 -14.88 -22.85 -15.45
C GLY A 92 -14.51 -24.34 -15.46
N PRO A 93 -13.65 -24.80 -14.54
CA PRO A 93 -13.25 -26.19 -14.47
C PRO A 93 -14.45 -27.14 -14.27
N ILE A 94 -14.47 -28.21 -15.08
CA ILE A 94 -15.43 -29.32 -14.96
C ILE A 94 -14.66 -30.54 -14.48
N VAL A 95 -15.11 -31.13 -13.38
CA VAL A 95 -14.43 -32.18 -12.64
C VAL A 95 -15.29 -33.43 -12.69
N ALA A 96 -14.74 -34.49 -13.26
CA ALA A 96 -15.32 -35.82 -13.24
C ALA A 96 -14.69 -36.65 -12.12
N VAL A 97 -15.55 -37.17 -11.24
CA VAL A 97 -15.18 -37.99 -10.09
C VAL A 97 -15.91 -39.32 -10.17
N HIS A 98 -15.23 -40.41 -9.84
CA HIS A 98 -15.88 -41.71 -9.79
C HIS A 98 -16.95 -41.75 -8.68
N ALA A 99 -18.09 -42.39 -8.93
CA ALA A 99 -19.22 -42.43 -8.01
C ALA A 99 -18.86 -42.90 -6.59
N SER A 100 -17.92 -43.86 -6.48
CA SER A 100 -17.44 -44.35 -5.17
C SER A 100 -16.49 -43.41 -4.42
N ARG A 101 -16.09 -42.28 -5.03
CA ARG A 101 -15.18 -41.28 -4.46
C ARG A 101 -15.85 -39.92 -4.26
N VAL A 102 -17.09 -39.75 -4.73
CA VAL A 102 -17.84 -38.48 -4.64
C VAL A 102 -17.95 -38.01 -3.20
N GLU A 103 -18.40 -38.86 -2.27
CA GLU A 103 -18.54 -38.51 -0.85
C GLU A 103 -17.22 -38.00 -0.25
N ARG A 104 -16.08 -38.61 -0.63
CA ARG A 104 -14.76 -38.16 -0.16
C ARG A 104 -14.38 -36.80 -0.74
N VAL A 105 -14.67 -36.56 -2.01
CA VAL A 105 -14.43 -35.25 -2.64
C VAL A 105 -15.31 -34.18 -2.01
N GLU A 106 -16.58 -34.48 -1.75
CA GLU A 106 -17.50 -33.59 -1.03
C GLU A 106 -17.01 -33.27 0.37
N GLU A 107 -16.55 -34.26 1.14
CA GLU A 107 -15.96 -34.07 2.46
C GLU A 107 -14.76 -33.11 2.40
N LEU A 108 -13.83 -33.32 1.45
CA LEU A 108 -12.67 -32.43 1.28
C LEU A 108 -13.07 -30.99 0.90
N ILE A 109 -14.16 -30.82 0.15
CA ILE A 109 -14.71 -29.50 -0.18
C ILE A 109 -15.35 -28.86 1.06
N GLN A 110 -16.15 -29.61 1.83
CA GLN A 110 -16.79 -29.15 3.06
C GLN A 110 -15.77 -28.74 4.13
N GLU A 111 -14.67 -29.50 4.25
CA GLU A 111 -13.52 -29.18 5.10
C GLU A 111 -12.67 -28.01 4.57
N ARG A 112 -13.04 -27.43 3.42
CA ARG A 112 -12.28 -26.36 2.74
C ARG A 112 -10.83 -26.76 2.46
N ARG A 113 -10.60 -28.03 2.15
CA ARG A 113 -9.27 -28.58 1.79
C ARG A 113 -9.11 -28.67 0.28
N LEU A 114 -10.18 -28.93 -0.45
CA LEU A 114 -10.17 -28.96 -1.92
C LEU A 114 -10.84 -27.69 -2.48
N TRP A 115 -10.10 -26.95 -3.31
CA TRP A 115 -10.54 -25.70 -3.97
C TRP A 115 -11.31 -24.70 -3.06
N PRO A 116 -10.80 -24.33 -1.88
CA PRO A 116 -11.53 -23.50 -0.92
C PRO A 116 -11.81 -22.06 -1.38
N THR A 117 -11.24 -21.65 -2.52
CA THR A 117 -11.46 -20.36 -3.17
C THR A 117 -12.53 -20.41 -4.26
N LEU A 118 -13.06 -21.58 -4.59
CA LEU A 118 -14.04 -21.78 -5.66
C LEU A 118 -15.36 -22.32 -5.08
N LYS A 119 -16.49 -21.92 -5.68
CA LYS A 119 -17.78 -22.52 -5.35
C LYS A 119 -17.91 -23.86 -6.03
N CYS A 120 -18.43 -24.87 -5.36
CA CYS A 120 -18.67 -26.17 -5.98
C CYS A 120 -20.15 -26.33 -6.34
N ARG A 121 -20.43 -26.82 -7.55
CA ARG A 121 -21.78 -27.11 -8.04
C ARG A 121 -21.81 -28.51 -8.65
N GLU A 122 -22.79 -29.32 -8.26
CA GLU A 122 -23.03 -30.61 -8.89
C GLU A 122 -23.81 -30.46 -10.21
N ALA A 123 -23.55 -31.38 -11.14
CA ALA A 123 -24.33 -31.51 -12.37
C ALA A 123 -24.46 -32.97 -12.83
N GLY A 124 -25.37 -33.18 -13.78
CA GLY A 124 -25.55 -34.48 -14.42
C GLY A 124 -24.43 -34.78 -15.42
N LEU A 125 -24.09 -36.07 -15.54
CA LEU A 125 -23.02 -36.55 -16.42
C LEU A 125 -23.27 -36.28 -17.92
N ASP A 126 -24.51 -36.05 -18.32
CA ASP A 126 -24.92 -35.76 -19.72
C ASP A 126 -25.55 -34.36 -19.89
N GLY A 127 -25.18 -33.41 -19.02
CA GLY A 127 -25.75 -32.05 -18.99
C GLY A 127 -25.25 -31.08 -20.06
N GLU A 128 -24.19 -31.43 -20.82
CA GLU A 128 -23.49 -30.52 -21.73
C GLU A 128 -23.12 -29.19 -21.06
N GLU A 129 -22.42 -29.30 -19.93
CA GLU A 129 -22.12 -28.20 -19.04
C GLU A 129 -21.01 -27.29 -19.60
N ILE A 130 -21.12 -25.99 -19.32
CA ILE A 130 -20.12 -24.98 -19.69
C ILE A 130 -19.18 -24.65 -18.51
N GLY A 131 -19.62 -24.91 -17.27
CA GLY A 131 -18.99 -24.34 -16.08
C GLY A 131 -19.19 -22.83 -15.96
N ALA A 132 -18.62 -22.22 -14.92
CA ALA A 132 -18.66 -20.78 -14.70
C ALA A 132 -17.36 -20.29 -14.02
N PRO A 133 -16.90 -19.05 -14.29
CA PRO A 133 -15.74 -18.49 -13.61
C PRO A 133 -15.96 -18.43 -12.09
N GLY A 134 -14.94 -18.82 -11.31
CA GLY A 134 -15.03 -18.87 -9.85
C GLY A 134 -15.79 -20.07 -9.29
N GLU A 135 -16.22 -21.00 -10.15
CA GLU A 135 -16.91 -22.22 -9.77
C GLU A 135 -16.20 -23.47 -10.29
N VAL A 136 -16.32 -24.58 -9.56
CA VAL A 136 -15.96 -25.93 -9.98
C VAL A 136 -17.24 -26.70 -10.15
N LEU A 137 -17.45 -27.26 -11.34
CA LEU A 137 -18.58 -28.13 -11.60
C LEU A 137 -18.17 -29.58 -11.41
N ILE A 138 -18.93 -30.35 -10.63
CA ILE A 138 -18.62 -31.75 -10.31
C ILE A 138 -19.65 -32.65 -10.97
N VAL A 139 -19.18 -33.65 -11.72
CA VAL A 139 -19.98 -34.73 -12.29
C VAL A 139 -19.50 -36.08 -11.75
N SER A 140 -20.45 -36.97 -11.47
CA SER A 140 -20.19 -38.33 -11.00
C SER A 140 -20.23 -39.31 -12.18
N HIS A 141 -19.28 -40.24 -12.27
CA HIS A 141 -19.24 -41.28 -13.30
C HIS A 141 -18.97 -42.70 -12.76
N GLY A 142 -19.34 -43.72 -13.53
CA GLY A 142 -19.13 -45.14 -13.20
C GLY A 142 -17.92 -45.80 -13.86
N VAL A 143 -17.08 -45.03 -14.57
CA VAL A 143 -15.92 -45.56 -15.32
C VAL A 143 -14.84 -46.08 -14.36
N GLU A 144 -14.76 -47.40 -14.19
CA GLU A 144 -13.87 -48.07 -13.23
C GLU A 144 -12.37 -47.81 -13.51
N ALA A 145 -12.01 -47.65 -14.79
CA ALA A 145 -10.66 -47.27 -15.21
C ALA A 145 -10.14 -45.97 -14.60
N LEU A 146 -11.06 -45.12 -14.14
CA LEU A 146 -10.81 -43.79 -13.57
C LEU A 146 -11.21 -43.73 -12.08
N ARG A 147 -11.36 -44.87 -11.39
CA ARG A 147 -11.85 -44.93 -9.99
C ARG A 147 -11.09 -43.99 -9.05
N ASP A 148 -9.77 -43.93 -9.16
CA ASP A 148 -8.90 -43.12 -8.29
C ASP A 148 -8.45 -41.80 -8.96
N VAL A 149 -9.07 -41.43 -10.07
CA VAL A 149 -8.71 -40.27 -10.87
C VAL A 149 -9.79 -39.20 -10.75
N VAL A 150 -9.36 -37.99 -10.43
CA VAL A 150 -10.16 -36.78 -10.56
C VAL A 150 -9.77 -36.16 -11.90
N LEU A 151 -10.59 -36.39 -12.93
CA LEU A 151 -10.34 -35.89 -14.28
C LEU A 151 -10.93 -34.48 -14.41
N ILE A 152 -10.16 -33.54 -14.96
CA ILE A 152 -10.54 -32.13 -14.98
C ILE A 152 -10.46 -31.59 -16.40
N ASP A 153 -11.57 -31.13 -16.95
CA ASP A 153 -11.58 -30.30 -18.16
C ASP A 153 -11.36 -28.84 -17.74
N THR A 154 -10.31 -28.21 -18.25
CA THR A 154 -9.96 -26.83 -17.87
C THR A 154 -10.43 -25.83 -18.92
N PRO A 155 -10.67 -24.56 -18.52
CA PRO A 155 -10.85 -23.47 -19.47
C PRO A 155 -9.70 -23.34 -20.49
N ASP A 156 -9.98 -22.67 -21.61
CA ASP A 156 -9.02 -22.40 -22.68
C ASP A 156 -7.85 -21.53 -22.16
N PHE A 157 -6.61 -21.95 -22.40
CA PHE A 157 -5.43 -21.18 -21.94
C PHE A 157 -4.96 -20.09 -22.93
N THR A 158 -5.56 -20.01 -24.13
CA THR A 158 -5.08 -19.17 -25.27
C THR A 158 -6.11 -18.17 -25.82
N SER A 159 -7.25 -17.96 -25.16
CA SER A 159 -8.30 -17.07 -25.70
C SER A 159 -8.04 -15.59 -25.39
N GLU A 160 -8.64 -14.63 -26.11
CA GLU A 160 -8.51 -13.20 -25.74
C GLU A 160 -9.18 -12.89 -24.39
N ASP A 161 -10.27 -13.60 -24.05
CA ASP A 161 -10.86 -13.60 -22.71
C ASP A 161 -9.98 -14.35 -21.67
N ALA A 162 -8.94 -15.08 -22.13
CA ALA A 162 -8.01 -15.82 -21.28
C ALA A 162 -7.09 -14.94 -20.43
N ARG A 163 -7.08 -13.62 -20.63
CA ARG A 163 -6.48 -12.73 -19.64
C ARG A 163 -7.20 -12.77 -18.29
N THR A 164 -8.41 -13.34 -18.24
CA THR A 164 -9.17 -13.61 -17.01
C THR A 164 -9.45 -15.10 -16.85
N GLU A 165 -9.70 -15.84 -17.94
CA GLU A 165 -10.02 -17.28 -17.92
C GLU A 165 -8.79 -18.21 -17.94
N GLY A 166 -7.73 -17.85 -18.68
CA GLY A 166 -6.47 -18.60 -18.73
C GLY A 166 -5.72 -18.54 -17.42
N ASP A 167 -5.86 -17.42 -16.70
CA ASP A 167 -5.40 -17.27 -15.32
C ASP A 167 -6.02 -18.31 -14.39
N VAL A 168 -7.25 -18.78 -14.66
CA VAL A 168 -7.86 -19.88 -13.89
C VAL A 168 -7.09 -21.19 -14.10
N THR A 169 -6.84 -21.58 -15.35
CA THR A 169 -6.09 -22.82 -15.63
C THR A 169 -4.67 -22.74 -15.07
N LEU A 170 -3.98 -21.62 -15.23
CA LEU A 170 -2.61 -21.43 -14.74
C LEU A 170 -2.52 -21.36 -13.21
N SER A 171 -3.51 -20.74 -12.55
CA SER A 171 -3.58 -20.72 -11.08
C SER A 171 -3.86 -22.10 -10.50
N LEU A 172 -4.60 -22.96 -11.20
CA LEU A 172 -4.89 -24.33 -10.77
C LEU A 172 -3.75 -25.33 -11.01
N MET A 173 -2.71 -24.96 -11.74
CA MET A 173 -1.55 -25.82 -12.00
C MET A 173 -0.97 -26.53 -10.76
N PRO A 174 -0.85 -25.92 -9.56
CA PRO A 174 -0.34 -26.62 -8.39
C PRO A 174 -1.15 -27.86 -7.97
N TRP A 175 -2.44 -27.93 -8.33
CA TRP A 175 -3.34 -29.03 -7.98
C TRP A 175 -3.09 -30.29 -8.81
N PHE A 176 -2.76 -30.14 -10.10
CA PHE A 176 -2.75 -31.27 -11.02
C PHE A 176 -1.51 -32.15 -10.82
N ASP A 177 -1.68 -33.46 -10.75
CA ASP A 177 -0.59 -34.42 -10.73
C ASP A 177 -0.07 -34.72 -12.12
N ARG A 178 -0.94 -34.68 -13.13
CA ARG A 178 -0.60 -34.91 -14.54
C ARG A 178 -1.37 -34.00 -15.48
N LEU A 179 -0.79 -33.77 -16.64
CA LEU A 179 -1.39 -32.96 -17.70
C LEU A 179 -1.55 -33.76 -18.99
N ILE A 180 -2.75 -33.72 -19.55
CA ILE A 180 -3.05 -34.14 -20.92
C ILE A 180 -3.13 -32.87 -21.75
N VAL A 181 -2.11 -32.61 -22.56
CA VAL A 181 -2.00 -31.40 -23.38
C VAL A 181 -2.60 -31.67 -24.75
N VAL A 182 -3.81 -31.18 -24.98
CA VAL A 182 -4.56 -31.35 -26.24
C VAL A 182 -4.24 -30.23 -27.20
N ILE A 183 -3.78 -30.64 -28.38
CA ILE A 183 -3.17 -29.78 -29.38
C ILE A 183 -3.94 -29.94 -30.69
N ASP A 184 -4.50 -28.84 -31.19
CA ASP A 184 -4.91 -28.80 -32.59
C ASP A 184 -3.68 -28.64 -33.48
N HIS A 185 -3.42 -29.65 -34.31
CA HIS A 185 -2.28 -29.66 -35.22
C HIS A 185 -2.31 -28.53 -36.28
N GLU A 186 -3.47 -27.92 -36.56
CA GLU A 186 -3.59 -26.84 -37.55
C GLU A 186 -3.35 -25.45 -36.95
N ARG A 187 -3.69 -25.25 -35.67
CA ARG A 187 -3.77 -23.94 -35.02
C ARG A 187 -2.66 -23.69 -33.99
N TRP A 188 -1.51 -24.33 -34.17
CA TRP A 188 -0.32 -24.26 -33.29
C TRP A 188 0.37 -22.88 -33.21
N PHE A 189 -0.36 -21.77 -33.26
CA PHE A 189 0.25 -20.45 -33.48
C PHE A 189 0.67 -19.71 -32.21
N ASP A 190 0.18 -20.07 -31.03
CA ASP A 190 0.61 -19.40 -29.79
C ASP A 190 1.80 -20.09 -29.13
N ARG A 191 2.99 -19.85 -29.69
CA ARG A 191 4.26 -20.33 -29.11
C ARG A 191 4.49 -19.82 -27.69
N GLN A 192 3.96 -18.64 -27.35
CA GLN A 192 4.15 -18.04 -26.03
C GLN A 192 3.35 -18.82 -24.99
N ALA A 193 2.06 -19.00 -25.22
CA ALA A 193 1.19 -19.71 -24.29
C ALA A 193 1.63 -21.18 -24.08
N ILE A 194 2.16 -21.82 -25.13
CA ILE A 194 2.77 -23.16 -25.03
C ILE A 194 4.07 -23.14 -24.20
N ALA A 195 4.92 -22.13 -24.39
CA ALA A 195 6.13 -21.96 -23.59
C ALA A 195 5.79 -21.72 -22.11
N ASP A 196 4.75 -20.93 -21.84
CA ASP A 196 4.25 -20.65 -20.48
C ASP A 196 3.72 -21.93 -19.83
N LEU A 197 2.87 -22.70 -20.52
CA LEU A 197 2.40 -24.00 -20.03
C LEU A 197 3.56 -24.95 -19.75
N LYS A 198 4.55 -25.02 -20.65
CA LYS A 198 5.75 -25.84 -20.43
C LYS A 198 6.53 -25.37 -19.20
N GLN A 199 6.74 -24.06 -19.04
CA GLN A 199 7.44 -23.49 -17.90
C GLN A 199 6.70 -23.82 -16.60
N GLN A 200 5.38 -23.65 -16.55
CA GLN A 200 4.57 -23.96 -15.38
C GLN A 200 4.58 -25.45 -15.05
N ALA A 201 4.34 -26.32 -16.04
CA ALA A 201 4.38 -27.76 -15.82
C ALA A 201 5.75 -28.25 -15.35
N THR A 202 6.84 -27.62 -15.80
CA THR A 202 8.20 -27.90 -15.34
C THR A 202 8.40 -27.38 -13.91
N ARG A 203 7.98 -26.13 -13.64
CA ARG A 203 7.98 -25.53 -12.30
C ARG A 203 7.28 -26.43 -11.30
N PHE A 204 6.23 -27.12 -11.70
CA PHE A 204 5.43 -27.99 -10.84
C PHE A 204 5.79 -29.47 -10.92
N ARG A 205 6.78 -29.88 -11.72
CA ARG A 205 7.17 -31.29 -11.93
C ARG A 205 6.00 -32.18 -12.36
N GLN A 206 5.23 -31.73 -13.33
CA GLN A 206 4.07 -32.46 -13.82
C GLN A 206 4.42 -33.27 -15.07
N PRO A 207 4.26 -34.61 -15.04
CA PRO A 207 4.20 -35.44 -16.23
C PRO A 207 3.20 -34.91 -17.24
N ARG A 208 3.55 -35.02 -18.52
CA ARG A 208 2.75 -34.49 -19.63
C ARG A 208 2.57 -35.56 -20.69
N LEU A 209 1.34 -35.69 -21.19
CA LEU A 209 1.01 -36.42 -22.40
C LEU A 209 0.58 -35.41 -23.47
N ALA A 210 1.26 -35.39 -24.62
CA ALA A 210 0.83 -34.58 -25.75
C ALA A 210 -0.21 -35.36 -26.56
N VAL A 211 -1.38 -34.78 -26.79
CA VAL A 211 -2.44 -35.36 -27.62
C VAL A 211 -2.67 -34.46 -28.81
N PHE A 212 -2.23 -34.89 -29.98
CA PHE A 212 -2.43 -34.17 -31.23
C PHE A 212 -3.78 -34.55 -31.81
N ASN A 213 -4.76 -33.68 -31.62
CA ASN A 213 -6.09 -33.82 -32.21
C ASN A 213 -6.03 -33.42 -33.68
N ARG A 214 -6.20 -34.39 -34.59
CA ARG A 214 -6.28 -34.11 -36.02
C ARG A 214 -7.72 -33.87 -36.43
N THR A 215 -7.92 -32.75 -37.10
CA THR A 215 -9.19 -32.33 -37.72
C THR A 215 -9.25 -32.67 -39.21
N ARG A 216 -8.13 -33.05 -39.84
CA ARG A 216 -8.06 -33.44 -41.27
C ARG A 216 -8.08 -34.95 -41.48
N GLU A 217 -8.83 -35.36 -42.50
CA GLU A 217 -8.79 -36.71 -43.06
C GLU A 217 -7.45 -37.02 -43.73
N GLY A 218 -7.07 -38.29 -43.73
CA GLY A 218 -5.89 -38.82 -44.43
C GLY A 218 -4.84 -39.42 -43.50
N VAL A 219 -4.09 -40.39 -44.03
CA VAL A 219 -2.97 -41.05 -43.34
C VAL A 219 -1.80 -40.07 -43.21
N LEU A 220 -1.22 -39.95 -42.02
CA LEU A 220 0.01 -39.17 -41.85
C LEU A 220 1.17 -39.86 -42.56
N SER A 221 2.03 -39.09 -43.21
CA SER A 221 3.34 -39.63 -43.56
C SER A 221 4.16 -39.83 -42.28
N SER A 222 5.08 -40.79 -42.31
CA SER A 222 6.00 -41.04 -41.19
C SER A 222 6.81 -39.79 -40.82
N GLU A 223 7.10 -38.91 -41.78
CA GLU A 223 7.76 -37.62 -41.52
C GLU A 223 6.87 -36.65 -40.73
N GLN A 224 5.58 -36.56 -41.05
CA GLN A 224 4.64 -35.72 -40.31
C GLN A 224 4.43 -36.26 -38.89
N GLU A 225 4.34 -37.58 -38.76
CA GLU A 225 4.22 -38.26 -37.47
C GLU A 225 5.43 -37.99 -36.57
N GLU A 226 6.64 -38.10 -37.11
CA GLU A 226 7.88 -37.79 -36.37
C GLU A 226 7.96 -36.30 -36.00
N ARG A 227 7.51 -35.39 -36.88
CA ARG A 227 7.43 -33.96 -36.55
C ARG A 227 6.49 -33.69 -35.37
N LEU A 228 5.33 -34.33 -35.31
CA LEU A 228 4.39 -34.20 -34.19
C LEU A 228 5.01 -34.79 -32.90
N ARG A 229 5.66 -35.95 -32.98
CA ARG A 229 6.39 -36.52 -31.83
C ARG A 229 7.48 -35.59 -31.31
N GLU A 230 8.27 -35.01 -32.22
CA GLU A 230 9.31 -34.03 -31.88
C GLU A 230 8.71 -32.78 -31.22
N GLN A 231 7.53 -32.33 -31.66
CA GLN A 231 6.81 -31.26 -30.97
C GLN A 231 6.38 -31.67 -29.57
N GLY A 232 5.88 -32.89 -29.38
CA GLY A 232 5.60 -33.45 -28.05
C GLY A 232 6.84 -33.45 -27.16
N ARG A 233 8.01 -33.86 -27.67
CA ARG A 233 9.28 -33.79 -26.94
C ARG A 233 9.65 -32.35 -26.57
N ARG A 234 9.43 -31.38 -27.47
CA ARG A 234 9.69 -29.96 -27.19
C ARG A 234 8.80 -29.37 -26.10
N LEU A 235 7.57 -29.88 -25.93
CA LEU A 235 6.72 -29.59 -24.78
C LEU A 235 7.23 -30.21 -23.47
N GLY A 236 8.20 -31.12 -23.55
CA GLY A 236 8.61 -31.96 -22.44
C GLY A 236 7.56 -33.02 -22.08
N ALA A 237 6.74 -33.44 -23.06
CA ALA A 237 5.84 -34.57 -22.88
C ALA A 237 6.61 -35.89 -22.85
N GLU A 238 6.23 -36.78 -21.95
CA GLU A 238 6.81 -38.12 -21.82
C GLU A 238 6.42 -38.98 -23.02
N ASN A 239 5.19 -38.78 -23.50
CA ASN A 239 4.61 -39.49 -24.62
C ASN A 239 3.79 -38.53 -25.50
N ALA A 240 3.60 -38.95 -26.75
CA ALA A 240 2.74 -38.26 -27.70
C ALA A 240 1.77 -39.26 -28.33
N VAL A 241 0.47 -38.93 -28.30
CA VAL A 241 -0.61 -39.67 -28.94
C VAL A 241 -1.16 -38.80 -30.06
N ILE A 242 -1.31 -39.38 -31.24
CA ILE A 242 -1.86 -38.67 -32.40
C ILE A 242 -3.22 -39.27 -32.69
N LEU A 243 -4.25 -38.44 -32.63
CA LEU A 243 -5.62 -38.85 -32.89
C LEU A 243 -5.90 -38.79 -34.38
N GLU A 244 -6.47 -39.85 -34.93
CA GLU A 244 -6.95 -39.87 -36.32
C GLU A 244 -8.34 -39.25 -36.41
N PHE A 245 -8.54 -38.39 -37.41
CA PHE A 245 -9.89 -37.97 -37.76
C PHE A 245 -10.64 -39.12 -38.43
N ARG A 246 -11.83 -39.47 -37.91
CA ARG A 246 -12.76 -40.40 -38.56
C ARG A 246 -14.12 -39.72 -38.72
N ARG A 247 -14.67 -39.72 -39.94
CA ARG A 247 -16.03 -39.21 -40.22
C ARG A 247 -17.08 -40.00 -39.42
N GLY A 248 -17.90 -39.29 -38.65
CA GLY A 248 -18.99 -39.82 -37.82
C GLY A 248 -19.81 -38.67 -37.22
N ARG A 249 -20.93 -38.95 -36.52
CA ARG A 249 -21.80 -37.93 -35.90
C ARG A 249 -21.01 -37.09 -34.88
N GLY A 250 -20.38 -36.01 -35.33
CA GLY A 250 -19.91 -34.89 -34.52
C GLY A 250 -18.53 -35.00 -33.86
N PHE A 251 -17.90 -36.18 -33.78
CA PHE A 251 -16.64 -36.34 -33.02
C PHE A 251 -15.63 -37.27 -33.70
N CYS A 252 -14.34 -36.93 -33.58
CA CYS A 252 -13.23 -37.82 -33.93
C CYS A 252 -13.34 -39.08 -33.06
N ARG A 253 -13.67 -40.24 -33.66
CA ARG A 253 -13.47 -41.52 -32.98
C ARG A 253 -11.99 -41.79 -32.89
N PHE A 254 -11.50 -42.05 -31.68
CA PHE A 254 -10.13 -42.42 -31.41
C PHE A 254 -9.73 -43.64 -32.24
N ALA A 255 -8.51 -43.62 -32.77
CA ALA A 255 -7.94 -44.82 -33.36
C ALA A 255 -7.92 -45.93 -32.28
N PRO A 256 -8.19 -47.20 -32.63
CA PRO A 256 -8.07 -48.31 -31.69
C PRO A 256 -6.71 -48.27 -30.98
N GLY A 257 -6.70 -48.33 -29.64
CA GLY A 257 -5.49 -48.25 -28.82
C GLY A 257 -5.01 -46.84 -28.45
N ALA A 258 -5.51 -45.77 -29.08
CA ALA A 258 -5.12 -44.40 -28.70
C ALA A 258 -5.65 -44.01 -27.32
N LEU A 259 -6.89 -44.43 -26.99
CA LEU A 259 -7.45 -44.26 -25.65
C LEU A 259 -6.70 -45.10 -24.61
N ASP A 260 -6.30 -46.33 -24.95
CA ASP A 260 -5.53 -47.19 -24.04
C ASP A 260 -4.22 -46.51 -23.59
N ALA A 261 -3.54 -45.79 -24.48
CA ALA A 261 -2.34 -45.04 -24.14
C ALA A 261 -2.62 -43.83 -23.23
N VAL A 262 -3.73 -43.10 -23.48
CA VAL A 262 -4.16 -41.99 -22.62
C VAL A 262 -4.57 -42.52 -21.25
N GLU A 263 -5.35 -43.59 -21.19
CA GLU A 263 -5.76 -44.27 -19.97
C GLU A 263 -4.56 -44.80 -19.18
N ALA A 264 -3.58 -45.41 -19.85
CA ALA A 264 -2.35 -45.87 -19.20
C ALA A 264 -1.57 -44.72 -18.56
N PHE A 265 -1.49 -43.57 -19.22
CA PHE A 265 -0.88 -42.37 -18.67
C PHE A 265 -1.66 -41.82 -17.46
N VAL A 266 -2.99 -41.76 -17.58
CA VAL A 266 -3.91 -41.29 -16.53
C VAL A 266 -3.80 -42.16 -15.26
N ARG A 267 -3.74 -43.48 -15.43
CA ARG A 267 -3.61 -44.45 -14.32
C ARG A 267 -2.20 -44.53 -13.73
N GLY A 268 -1.19 -44.04 -14.44
CA GLY A 268 0.18 -44.04 -13.94
C GLY A 268 0.28 -43.20 -12.66
N ARG A 269 0.88 -43.74 -11.59
CA ARG A 269 1.13 -42.95 -10.38
C ARG A 269 2.23 -41.92 -10.63
N GLY A 270 1.96 -40.66 -10.37
CA GLY A 270 2.97 -39.60 -10.41
C GLY A 270 3.96 -39.74 -9.23
N GLU A 271 5.13 -39.09 -9.35
CA GLU A 271 6.00 -38.93 -8.19
C GLU A 271 5.28 -38.07 -7.13
N PRO A 272 5.41 -38.37 -5.82
CA PRO A 272 4.87 -37.52 -4.77
C PRO A 272 5.45 -36.10 -4.86
N ARG A 273 4.57 -35.09 -5.02
CA ARG A 273 4.98 -33.69 -5.24
C ARG A 273 5.04 -32.85 -3.97
N SER A 274 4.65 -33.40 -2.82
CA SER A 274 4.53 -32.64 -1.57
C SER A 274 5.82 -31.96 -1.12
N ALA A 275 6.98 -32.62 -1.28
CA ALA A 275 8.28 -32.02 -0.95
C ALA A 275 8.62 -30.83 -1.86
N HIS A 276 8.28 -30.93 -3.15
CA HIS A 276 8.51 -29.86 -4.13
C HIS A 276 7.55 -28.68 -3.91
N LEU A 277 6.27 -28.96 -3.65
CA LEU A 277 5.29 -27.92 -3.31
C LEU A 277 5.67 -27.21 -1.99
N ARG A 278 6.21 -27.94 -1.00
CA ARG A 278 6.75 -27.36 0.24
C ARG A 278 7.83 -26.32 -0.04
N ARG A 279 8.82 -26.68 -0.87
CA ARG A 279 9.88 -25.75 -1.29
C ARG A 279 9.31 -24.50 -1.96
N LEU A 280 8.43 -24.67 -2.95
CA LEU A 280 7.81 -23.52 -3.62
C LEU A 280 7.03 -22.62 -2.65
N THR A 281 6.27 -23.20 -1.71
CA THR A 281 5.56 -22.44 -0.67
C THR A 281 6.52 -21.70 0.25
N SER A 282 7.64 -22.31 0.65
CA SER A 282 8.71 -21.69 1.43
C SER A 282 9.35 -20.51 0.67
N GLU A 283 9.72 -20.71 -0.60
CA GLU A 283 10.26 -19.65 -1.47
C GLU A 283 9.32 -18.44 -1.56
N PHE A 284 8.02 -18.68 -1.79
CA PHE A 284 7.02 -17.61 -1.81
C PHE A 284 6.88 -16.91 -0.46
N ALA A 285 6.95 -17.67 0.65
CA ALA A 285 6.86 -17.10 1.98
C ALA A 285 8.06 -16.21 2.32
N GLY A 286 9.28 -16.65 1.99
CA GLY A 286 10.51 -15.88 2.17
C GLY A 286 10.51 -14.59 1.35
N GLU A 287 9.99 -14.62 0.11
CA GLU A 287 9.86 -13.41 -0.71
C GLU A 287 8.96 -12.36 -0.05
N VAL A 288 7.79 -12.77 0.46
CA VAL A 288 6.85 -11.88 1.17
C VAL A 288 7.47 -11.33 2.45
N LEU A 289 8.18 -12.16 3.23
CA LEU A 289 8.85 -11.72 4.45
C LEU A 289 9.96 -10.71 4.17
N ASN A 290 10.76 -10.94 3.13
CA ASN A 290 11.79 -9.98 2.72
C ASN A 290 11.16 -8.63 2.33
N GLN A 291 10.08 -8.64 1.52
CA GLN A 291 9.34 -7.43 1.19
C GLN A 291 8.82 -6.72 2.46
N ASN A 292 8.27 -7.46 3.41
CA ASN A 292 7.76 -6.87 4.66
C ASN A 292 8.89 -6.27 5.52
N ARG A 293 10.04 -6.95 5.63
CA ARG A 293 11.23 -6.45 6.35
C ARG A 293 11.74 -5.14 5.74
N GLU A 294 11.84 -5.08 4.41
CA GLU A 294 12.23 -3.86 3.70
C GLU A 294 11.24 -2.71 3.93
N ARG A 295 9.94 -2.97 3.81
CA ARG A 295 8.89 -1.96 4.06
C ARG A 295 8.90 -1.47 5.50
N THR A 296 9.11 -2.36 6.46
CA THR A 296 9.22 -2.02 7.88
C THR A 296 10.43 -1.10 8.14
N ALA A 297 11.57 -1.36 7.50
CA ALA A 297 12.74 -0.49 7.59
C ALA A 297 12.44 0.90 7.02
N ARG A 298 11.84 0.98 5.83
CA ARG A 298 11.48 2.25 5.18
C ARG A 298 10.40 3.02 5.93
N LEU A 299 9.46 2.33 6.57
CA LEU A 299 8.47 2.95 7.46
C LEU A 299 9.14 3.61 8.67
N ARG A 300 10.14 2.96 9.27
CA ARG A 300 10.95 3.56 10.35
C ARG A 300 11.70 4.80 9.87
N ASP A 301 12.28 4.78 8.68
CA ASP A 301 12.95 5.95 8.09
C ASP A 301 11.96 7.10 7.85
N LEU A 302 10.76 6.80 7.34
CA LEU A 302 9.69 7.78 7.18
C LEU A 302 9.34 8.45 8.51
N ARG A 303 9.31 7.69 9.62
CA ARG A 303 9.05 8.27 10.95
C ARG A 303 10.08 9.32 11.32
N VAL A 304 11.37 8.99 11.17
CA VAL A 304 12.47 9.91 11.47
C VAL A 304 12.36 11.19 10.64
N VAL A 305 12.04 11.05 9.36
CA VAL A 305 11.88 12.18 8.44
C VAL A 305 10.69 13.06 8.81
N LEU A 306 9.54 12.47 9.17
CA LEU A 306 8.35 13.19 9.62
C LEU A 306 8.58 13.94 10.94
N ASP A 307 9.22 13.29 11.92
CA ASP A 307 9.56 13.91 13.20
C ASP A 307 10.56 15.07 13.01
N ALA A 308 11.56 14.90 12.14
CA ALA A 308 12.52 15.95 11.79
C ALA A 308 11.83 17.13 11.09
N ALA A 309 10.90 16.85 10.17
CA ALA A 309 10.09 17.88 9.52
C ALA A 309 9.25 18.63 10.57
N ALA A 310 8.51 17.93 11.42
CA ALA A 310 7.72 18.54 12.50
C ALA A 310 8.60 19.43 13.41
N ALA A 311 9.79 18.98 13.78
CA ALA A 311 10.72 19.72 14.64
C ALA A 311 11.33 20.96 13.97
N ARG A 312 11.62 20.93 12.65
CA ARG A 312 12.15 22.08 11.88
C ARG A 312 11.24 23.31 11.95
N PHE A 313 10.00 23.09 12.34
CA PHE A 313 8.89 23.98 12.15
C PHE A 313 8.24 24.42 13.46
N LYS A 314 9.01 24.32 14.54
CA LYS A 314 8.62 24.83 15.85
C LYS A 314 8.20 26.30 15.78
N VAL A 315 6.94 26.57 16.11
CA VAL A 315 6.44 27.96 16.19
C VAL A 315 7.14 28.63 17.37
N GLN A 316 7.78 29.76 17.11
CA GLN A 316 8.34 30.53 18.22
C GLN A 316 7.19 31.27 18.91
N PRO A 317 7.15 31.33 20.25
CA PRO A 317 6.13 32.11 20.97
C PRO A 317 6.02 33.56 20.46
N TRP A 318 7.14 34.11 19.97
CA TRP A 318 7.23 35.45 19.41
C TRP A 318 6.54 35.62 18.05
N ASP A 319 6.28 34.55 17.30
CA ASP A 319 5.51 34.61 16.05
C ASP A 319 4.01 34.76 16.32
N CYS A 320 3.52 34.21 17.45
CA CYS A 320 2.13 34.32 17.89
C CYS A 320 1.78 35.75 18.30
N TYR A 321 2.75 36.46 18.87
CA TYR A 321 2.57 37.81 19.39
C TYR A 321 2.04 38.81 18.33
N PRO A 322 2.74 39.08 17.21
CA PRO A 322 2.22 39.99 16.18
C PRO A 322 1.01 39.40 15.45
N ALA A 323 0.90 38.08 15.34
CA ALA A 323 -0.23 37.43 14.71
C ALA A 323 -1.56 37.71 15.44
N LEU A 324 -1.51 37.79 16.77
CA LEU A 324 -2.69 37.97 17.62
C LEU A 324 -3.01 39.44 17.93
N MET A 325 -2.10 40.36 17.63
CA MET A 325 -2.35 41.80 17.75
C MET A 325 -3.46 42.29 16.81
N THR A 326 -4.26 43.23 17.32
CA THR A 326 -5.23 44.00 16.52
C THR A 326 -4.51 44.89 15.49
N PRO A 327 -5.20 45.36 14.43
CA PRO A 327 -4.60 46.25 13.43
C PRO A 327 -4.05 47.53 14.05
N ALA A 328 -4.74 48.11 15.04
CA ALA A 328 -4.28 49.32 15.72
C ALA A 328 -2.98 49.07 16.49
N GLU A 329 -2.87 47.92 17.17
CA GLU A 329 -1.63 47.53 17.87
C GLU A 329 -0.48 47.28 16.90
N ARG A 330 -0.74 46.66 15.75
CA ARG A 330 0.25 46.48 14.69
C ARG A 330 0.64 47.80 14.02
N GLU A 331 -0.30 48.71 13.79
CA GLU A 331 -0.01 50.02 13.21
C GLU A 331 0.88 50.84 14.14
N HIS A 332 0.61 50.81 15.44
CA HIS A 332 1.52 51.37 16.44
C HIS A 332 2.90 50.70 16.39
N LEU A 333 2.97 49.37 16.19
CA LEU A 333 4.23 48.64 15.99
C LEU A 333 5.00 49.09 14.74
N ASP A 334 4.30 49.34 13.65
CA ASP A 334 4.87 49.75 12.37
C ASP A 334 5.31 51.22 12.36
N VAL A 335 4.58 52.11 13.04
CA VAL A 335 5.00 53.50 13.23
C VAL A 335 6.26 53.55 14.08
N VAL A 336 6.28 52.80 15.17
CA VAL A 336 7.44 52.70 16.06
C VAL A 336 8.64 52.11 15.34
N SER A 337 8.48 51.00 14.62
CA SER A 337 9.59 50.38 13.89
C SER A 337 10.15 51.29 12.79
N ARG A 338 9.31 52.13 12.17
CA ARG A 338 9.73 53.17 11.22
C ARG A 338 10.49 54.31 11.91
N VAL A 339 9.96 54.85 13.00
CA VAL A 339 10.59 55.95 13.75
C VAL A 339 11.94 55.52 14.32
N LEU A 340 12.03 54.30 14.83
CA LEU A 340 13.26 53.77 15.39
C LEU A 340 14.25 53.22 14.33
N ARG A 341 13.90 53.31 13.04
CA ARG A 341 14.62 52.66 11.92
C ARG A 341 14.88 51.16 12.16
N LEU A 342 14.09 50.51 13.02
CA LEU A 342 14.23 49.09 13.32
C LEU A 342 13.96 48.20 12.12
N ARG A 343 13.22 48.71 11.12
CA ARG A 343 13.08 48.03 9.84
C ARG A 343 14.43 47.85 9.15
N GLN A 344 15.28 48.89 9.13
CA GLN A 344 16.65 48.78 8.59
C GLN A 344 17.54 47.87 9.44
N ALA A 345 17.40 47.90 10.77
CA ALA A 345 18.15 47.01 11.66
C ALA A 345 17.72 45.54 11.54
N ARG A 346 16.42 45.28 11.43
CA ARG A 346 15.84 43.95 11.21
C ARG A 346 16.17 43.43 9.82
N ASP A 347 16.02 44.25 8.78
CA ASP A 347 16.43 43.90 7.42
C ASP A 347 17.94 43.63 7.35
N TRP A 348 18.76 44.37 8.11
CA TRP A 348 20.19 44.12 8.24
C TRP A 348 20.49 42.81 8.98
N ILE A 349 19.80 42.50 10.10
CA ILE A 349 19.94 41.24 10.82
C ILE A 349 19.48 40.06 9.96
N ASP A 350 18.32 40.16 9.31
CA ASP A 350 17.80 39.16 8.39
C ASP A 350 18.70 39.02 7.15
N HIS A 351 19.37 40.10 6.72
CA HIS A 351 20.40 40.04 5.69
C HIS A 351 21.66 39.32 6.18
N GLN A 352 22.14 39.59 7.40
CA GLN A 352 23.28 38.88 8.01
C GLN A 352 22.95 37.41 8.25
N ARG A 353 21.73 37.10 8.71
CA ARG A 353 21.22 35.74 8.89
C ARG A 353 21.15 35.01 7.56
N ARG A 354 20.57 35.60 6.51
CA ARG A 354 20.56 35.03 5.15
C ARG A 354 21.96 34.94 4.53
N LYS A 355 22.91 35.77 4.93
CA LYS A 355 24.32 35.68 4.51
C LYS A 355 25.01 34.51 5.22
N LEU A 356 24.76 34.32 6.52
CA LEU A 356 25.23 33.17 7.30
C LEU A 356 24.60 31.86 6.80
N GLU A 357 23.30 31.83 6.58
CA GLU A 357 22.60 30.68 5.97
C GLU A 357 23.19 30.37 4.60
N ARG A 358 23.47 31.37 3.74
CA ARG A 358 24.16 31.16 2.44
C ARG A 358 25.61 30.69 2.54
N VAL A 359 26.32 31.02 3.62
CA VAL A 359 27.67 30.53 3.88
C VAL A 359 27.61 29.10 4.41
N LEU A 360 26.61 28.78 5.24
CA LEU A 360 26.35 27.44 5.77
C LEU A 360 25.82 26.48 4.70
N THR A 361 25.03 26.95 3.73
CA THR A 361 24.59 26.14 2.58
C THR A 361 25.69 25.89 1.53
N ARG A 362 26.84 26.57 1.62
CA ARG A 362 28.04 26.24 0.82
C ARG A 362 28.87 25.09 1.42
N VAL A 363 28.47 24.55 2.58
CA VAL A 363 28.99 23.28 3.09
C VAL A 363 28.26 22.14 2.33
N PRO A 364 28.96 21.25 1.60
CA PRO A 364 28.37 20.45 0.52
C PRO A 364 27.31 19.39 0.87
N MET A 365 26.80 19.32 2.11
CA MET A 365 25.79 18.32 2.51
C MET A 365 24.37 18.87 2.74
N LEU A 366 24.13 20.19 2.59
CA LEU A 366 22.82 20.80 2.96
C LEU A 366 22.19 21.68 1.85
N GLY A 367 22.51 21.40 0.59
CA GLY A 367 22.18 22.27 -0.55
C GLY A 367 20.80 22.14 -1.19
N TRP A 368 19.95 21.22 -0.73
CA TRP A 368 18.61 21.03 -1.31
C TRP A 368 17.56 21.51 -0.31
N LEU A 369 16.59 22.31 -0.79
CA LEU A 369 15.42 22.89 -0.09
C LEU A 369 15.55 24.38 0.32
N SER A 370 15.10 25.27 -0.58
CA SER A 370 14.57 26.58 -0.19
C SER A 370 13.37 26.93 -1.08
N PRO A 371 12.12 26.92 -0.56
CA PRO A 371 10.98 27.43 -1.28
C PRO A 371 10.92 28.97 -1.17
N ARG A 372 10.73 29.64 -2.32
CA ARG A 372 10.42 31.07 -2.40
C ARG A 372 9.06 31.34 -1.76
N SER A 373 9.04 32.09 -0.66
CA SER A 373 7.81 32.60 -0.06
C SER A 373 7.28 33.81 -0.84
N GLY A 374 6.16 33.66 -1.53
CA GLY A 374 5.38 34.77 -2.07
C GLY A 374 4.58 35.46 -0.96
N SER A 375 4.70 36.78 -0.85
CA SER A 375 3.91 37.63 0.05
C SER A 375 2.55 37.93 -0.60
N GLY A 376 1.48 37.35 -0.06
CA GLY A 376 0.10 37.67 -0.45
C GLY A 376 -0.49 38.76 0.45
N GLU A 377 -1.04 39.80 -0.17
CA GLU A 377 -1.86 40.85 0.45
C GLU A 377 -3.18 40.28 0.98
N ALA A 378 -3.53 40.64 2.22
CA ALA A 378 -4.80 40.29 2.84
C ALA A 378 -5.76 41.49 2.82
N ALA A 379 -7.00 41.21 2.43
CA ALA A 379 -8.11 42.13 2.21
C ALA A 379 -8.57 42.89 3.46
N ARG A 380 -9.04 44.13 3.26
CA ARG A 380 -9.65 44.99 4.28
C ARG A 380 -11.18 44.90 4.21
N ALA A 381 -11.82 44.74 5.37
CA ALA A 381 -13.25 44.95 5.56
C ALA A 381 -13.43 45.94 6.72
N GLU A 382 -14.20 47.00 6.48
CA GLU A 382 -14.55 48.05 7.46
C GLU A 382 -15.92 47.76 8.09
N GLY A 383 -16.01 47.82 9.42
CA GLY A 383 -17.23 47.65 10.20
C GLY A 383 -17.04 48.07 11.67
N SER A 384 -18.09 48.62 12.28
CA SER A 384 -18.11 49.54 13.44
C SER A 384 -17.68 48.98 14.82
N SER A 385 -17.50 49.89 15.80
CA SER A 385 -16.28 50.00 16.62
C SER A 385 -16.40 49.75 18.14
N ALA A 386 -17.34 48.94 18.65
CA ALA A 386 -17.34 48.63 20.10
C ALA A 386 -17.54 47.15 20.46
N GLU A 387 -18.44 46.42 19.81
CA GLU A 387 -18.62 44.96 20.03
C GLU A 387 -17.63 44.08 19.22
N VAL A 388 -16.86 44.69 18.31
CA VAL A 388 -15.90 43.99 17.44
C VAL A 388 -14.57 43.66 18.15
N ARG A 389 -14.31 44.17 19.36
CA ARG A 389 -12.98 44.04 19.99
C ARG A 389 -12.67 42.64 20.53
N GLU A 390 -13.64 41.93 21.09
CA GLU A 390 -13.42 40.57 21.63
C GLU A 390 -13.50 39.50 20.52
N GLY A 391 -14.32 39.75 19.48
CA GLY A 391 -14.44 38.88 18.31
C GLY A 391 -13.22 38.90 17.37
N ASP A 392 -12.51 40.03 17.25
CA ASP A 392 -11.40 40.19 16.29
C ASP A 392 -10.16 39.40 16.70
N ARG A 393 -9.74 39.40 17.97
CA ARG A 393 -8.52 38.65 18.39
C ARG A 393 -8.72 37.13 18.35
N LEU A 394 -9.89 36.62 18.76
CA LEU A 394 -10.19 35.18 18.68
C LEU A 394 -10.27 34.71 17.23
N SER A 395 -10.88 35.50 16.35
CA SER A 395 -10.92 35.22 14.91
C SER A 395 -9.51 35.22 14.30
N ARG A 396 -8.64 36.17 14.70
CA ARG A 396 -7.22 36.20 14.30
C ARG A 396 -6.45 34.99 14.82
N ALA A 397 -6.71 34.57 16.06
CA ALA A 397 -6.07 33.39 16.64
C ALA A 397 -6.39 32.14 15.84
N TRP A 398 -7.66 31.94 15.51
CA TRP A 398 -8.09 30.85 14.65
C TRP A 398 -7.47 30.95 13.26
N ALA A 399 -7.54 32.11 12.61
CA ALA A 399 -6.97 32.31 11.27
C ALA A 399 -5.46 32.06 11.21
N TYR A 400 -4.72 32.51 12.24
CA TYR A 400 -3.28 32.25 12.34
C TYR A 400 -2.98 30.76 12.56
N PHE A 401 -3.72 30.10 13.47
CA PHE A 401 -3.61 28.66 13.68
C PHE A 401 -3.88 27.89 12.38
N GLU A 402 -4.98 28.20 11.68
CA GLU A 402 -5.36 27.56 10.44
C GLU A 402 -4.30 27.75 9.34
N GLN A 403 -3.78 28.98 9.18
CA GLN A 403 -2.72 29.25 8.23
C GLN A 403 -1.43 28.47 8.56
N ALA A 404 -1.04 28.45 9.83
CA ALA A 404 0.12 27.68 10.28
C ALA A 404 -0.11 26.18 10.04
N ALA A 405 -1.24 25.63 10.48
CA ALA A 405 -1.63 24.25 10.30
C ALA A 405 -1.62 23.82 8.82
N ARG A 406 -2.21 24.61 7.92
CA ARG A 406 -2.20 24.33 6.47
C ARG A 406 -0.79 24.29 5.90
N ARG A 407 0.06 25.26 6.26
CA ARG A 407 1.45 25.31 5.80
C ARG A 407 2.24 24.09 6.29
N ARG A 408 2.07 23.70 7.55
CA ARG A 408 2.73 22.55 8.16
C ARG A 408 2.28 21.24 7.55
N HIS A 409 0.97 21.08 7.38
CA HIS A 409 0.39 19.92 6.72
C HIS A 409 0.90 19.78 5.29
N HIS A 410 0.92 20.85 4.49
CA HIS A 410 1.43 20.82 3.12
C HIS A 410 2.88 20.33 3.05
N GLU A 411 3.73 20.82 3.96
CA GLU A 411 5.12 20.43 3.99
C GLU A 411 5.32 18.98 4.48
N LEU A 412 4.61 18.55 5.53
CA LEU A 412 4.63 17.15 5.97
C LEU A 412 4.18 16.22 4.84
N THR A 413 3.13 16.59 4.11
CA THR A 413 2.66 15.85 2.95
C THR A 413 3.71 15.84 1.84
N SER A 414 4.37 16.97 1.55
CA SER A 414 5.44 17.03 0.55
C SER A 414 6.63 16.15 0.92
N VAL A 415 7.02 16.15 2.20
CA VAL A 415 8.10 15.31 2.73
C VAL A 415 7.73 13.83 2.71
N ALA A 416 6.49 13.48 3.06
CA ALA A 416 6.00 12.12 2.96
C ALA A 416 5.98 11.64 1.50
N GLN A 417 5.45 12.45 0.58
CA GLN A 417 5.34 12.11 -0.84
C GLN A 417 6.68 11.95 -1.54
N SER A 418 7.73 12.63 -1.07
CA SER A 418 9.10 12.48 -1.58
C SER A 418 9.91 11.41 -0.83
N SER A 419 9.32 10.74 0.15
CA SER A 419 9.97 9.65 0.86
C SER A 419 10.03 8.40 -0.01
N ARG A 420 11.14 7.65 0.12
CA ARG A 420 11.32 6.36 -0.57
C ARG A 420 10.18 5.38 -0.29
N PHE A 421 9.63 5.39 0.93
CA PHE A 421 8.50 4.55 1.30
C PHE A 421 7.29 4.79 0.37
N TRP A 422 6.88 6.04 0.21
CA TRP A 422 5.71 6.38 -0.59
C TRP A 422 5.95 6.29 -2.10
N ASP A 423 7.19 6.50 -2.57
CA ASP A 423 7.54 6.25 -3.96
C ASP A 423 7.37 4.77 -4.32
N GLU A 424 7.75 3.86 -3.43
CA GLU A 424 7.58 2.43 -3.65
C GLU A 424 6.12 1.98 -3.51
N VAL A 425 5.39 2.47 -2.50
CA VAL A 425 3.94 2.21 -2.40
C VAL A 425 3.24 2.63 -3.68
N ARG A 426 3.56 3.82 -4.22
CA ARG A 426 3.01 4.29 -5.50
C ARG A 426 3.34 3.34 -6.65
N ASN A 427 4.55 2.82 -6.72
CA ASN A 427 4.95 1.85 -7.75
C ASN A 427 4.21 0.51 -7.62
N TRP A 428 3.88 0.09 -6.40
CA TRP A 428 3.21 -1.19 -6.16
C TRP A 428 1.69 -1.13 -6.32
N THR A 429 1.07 -0.04 -5.86
CA THR A 429 -0.39 0.06 -5.76
C THR A 429 -1.01 0.98 -6.80
N GLY A 430 -0.21 1.83 -7.44
CA GLY A 430 -0.71 2.93 -8.27
C GLY A 430 -1.35 4.05 -7.46
N GLU A 431 -1.46 3.92 -6.13
CA GLU A 431 -2.06 4.94 -5.28
C GLU A 431 -1.05 6.08 -5.07
N THR A 432 -1.40 7.26 -5.57
CA THR A 432 -0.74 8.50 -5.20
C THR A 432 -1.29 8.90 -3.84
N SER A 433 -0.50 8.68 -2.77
CA SER A 433 -0.84 9.06 -1.39
C SER A 433 -1.60 10.38 -1.30
N PRO A 434 -2.73 10.44 -0.57
CA PRO A 434 -2.73 11.37 0.55
C PRO A 434 -3.64 10.97 1.73
N VAL A 435 -3.16 11.23 2.95
CA VAL A 435 -4.04 11.39 4.12
C VAL A 435 -5.09 12.48 3.80
N PRO A 436 -6.37 12.29 4.16
CA PRO A 436 -7.39 13.30 3.97
C PRO A 436 -7.05 14.62 4.68
N VAL A 437 -7.45 15.71 4.03
CA VAL A 437 -7.30 17.09 4.48
C VAL A 437 -8.02 17.30 5.82
N PHE A 438 -7.32 17.90 6.79
CA PHE A 438 -7.83 18.64 7.96
C PHE A 438 -9.23 18.20 8.47
N THR A 439 -9.34 17.03 9.12
CA THR A 439 -10.65 16.49 9.57
C THR A 439 -11.01 16.75 11.04
N ALA A 440 -10.10 17.33 11.84
CA ALA A 440 -10.31 17.54 13.29
C ALA A 440 -10.67 19.00 13.67
N GLU A 441 -11.43 19.71 12.84
CA GLU A 441 -11.70 21.14 13.02
C GLU A 441 -12.32 21.49 14.39
N LEU A 442 -13.27 20.69 14.88
CA LEU A 442 -14.01 20.99 16.11
C LEU A 442 -13.16 20.93 17.39
N ILE A 443 -12.38 19.87 17.57
CA ILE A 443 -11.55 19.67 18.78
C ILE A 443 -10.48 20.76 18.87
N TRP A 444 -9.84 21.07 17.74
CA TRP A 444 -8.81 22.10 17.69
C TRP A 444 -9.40 23.49 17.86
N ARG A 445 -10.59 23.77 17.33
CA ARG A 445 -11.25 25.07 17.48
C ARG A 445 -11.49 25.46 18.93
N GLU A 446 -11.95 24.53 19.77
CA GLU A 446 -12.14 24.81 21.20
C GLU A 446 -10.81 25.10 21.90
N ARG A 447 -9.79 24.26 21.68
CA ARG A 447 -8.45 24.45 22.26
C ARG A 447 -7.82 25.78 21.83
N VAL A 448 -7.88 26.09 20.53
CA VAL A 448 -7.35 27.35 19.96
C VAL A 448 -8.11 28.55 20.51
N THR A 449 -9.43 28.47 20.61
CA THR A 449 -10.25 29.56 21.19
C THR A 449 -9.87 29.78 22.65
N SER A 450 -9.72 28.72 23.44
CA SER A 450 -9.30 28.81 24.85
C SER A 450 -7.91 29.42 24.99
N ALA A 451 -6.93 28.98 24.19
CA ALA A 451 -5.59 29.56 24.19
C ALA A 451 -5.60 31.02 23.70
N GLY A 452 -6.38 31.32 22.67
CA GLY A 452 -6.58 32.68 22.15
C GLY A 452 -7.16 33.63 23.21
N ARG A 453 -8.15 33.19 24.00
CA ARG A 453 -8.70 33.96 25.13
C ARG A 453 -7.64 34.27 26.19
N ARG A 454 -6.75 33.31 26.50
CA ARG A 454 -5.65 33.54 27.46
C ARG A 454 -4.67 34.59 26.94
N VAL A 455 -4.31 34.52 25.65
CA VAL A 455 -3.44 35.52 25.04
C VAL A 455 -4.11 36.89 25.02
N ASP A 456 -5.39 36.96 24.64
CA ASP A 456 -6.18 38.18 24.62
C ASP A 456 -6.26 38.87 26.00
N ALA A 457 -6.60 38.10 27.03
CA ALA A 457 -6.65 38.59 28.41
C ALA A 457 -5.28 39.12 28.88
N SER A 458 -4.20 38.37 28.59
CA SER A 458 -2.84 38.75 28.98
C SER A 458 -2.37 40.02 28.25
N LEU A 459 -2.64 40.12 26.94
CA LEU A 459 -2.30 41.31 26.15
C LEU A 459 -3.04 42.54 26.63
N THR A 460 -4.32 42.38 26.98
CA THR A 460 -5.15 43.47 27.51
C THR A 460 -4.64 43.95 28.87
N ALA A 461 -4.36 43.03 29.80
CA ALA A 461 -3.79 43.37 31.10
C ALA A 461 -2.44 44.09 30.97
N TRP A 462 -1.56 43.60 30.11
CA TRP A 462 -0.27 44.22 29.86
C TRP A 462 -0.42 45.60 29.20
N SER A 463 -1.30 45.76 28.21
CA SER A 463 -1.58 47.05 27.57
C SER A 463 -2.08 48.11 28.58
N SER A 464 -2.96 47.71 29.51
CA SER A 464 -3.41 48.56 30.62
C SER A 464 -2.24 48.96 31.53
N LYS A 465 -1.36 48.02 31.89
CA LYS A 465 -0.16 48.29 32.69
C LYS A 465 0.79 49.27 32.00
N VAL A 466 1.06 49.07 30.71
CA VAL A 466 1.90 50.00 29.95
C VAL A 466 1.28 51.40 29.93
N SER A 467 -0.02 51.50 29.67
CA SER A 467 -0.72 52.78 29.64
C SER A 467 -0.61 53.51 30.98
N ALA A 468 -0.78 52.82 32.10
CA ALA A 468 -0.65 53.39 33.45
C ALA A 468 0.77 53.91 33.75
N GLU A 469 1.81 53.12 33.43
CA GLU A 469 3.20 53.55 33.66
C GLU A 469 3.62 54.69 32.71
N CYS A 470 3.05 54.76 31.50
CA CYS A 470 3.35 55.81 30.51
C CYS A 470 2.63 57.14 30.81
N GLN A 471 1.43 57.10 31.39
CA GLN A 471 0.73 58.33 31.81
C GLN A 471 1.56 59.17 32.80
N GLY A 472 2.34 58.51 33.66
CA GLY A 472 3.27 59.18 34.58
C GLY A 472 4.45 59.89 33.90
N LEU A 473 4.73 59.60 32.63
CA LEU A 473 5.82 60.21 31.86
C LEU A 473 5.39 61.46 31.07
N GLY A 474 4.11 61.85 31.13
CA GLY A 474 3.58 63.00 30.39
C GLY A 474 3.56 62.81 28.87
N LEU A 475 3.84 61.59 28.40
CA LEU A 475 3.74 61.20 27.00
C LEU A 475 2.29 60.81 26.74
N THR A 476 1.52 61.71 26.13
CA THR A 476 0.22 61.40 25.51
C THR A 476 0.39 60.57 24.22
N VAL A 477 1.32 59.61 24.25
CA VAL A 477 1.55 58.67 23.15
C VAL A 477 0.76 57.41 23.49
N ALA A 478 -0.56 57.49 23.28
CA ALA A 478 -1.43 56.33 23.31
C ALA A 478 -0.90 55.29 22.30
N GLY A 479 -0.53 54.11 22.77
CA GLY A 479 -0.20 52.93 21.94
C GLY A 479 1.27 52.73 21.56
N GLY A 480 2.03 53.78 21.22
CA GLY A 480 3.37 53.62 20.64
C GLY A 480 4.46 53.13 21.60
N VAL A 481 4.44 53.54 22.88
CA VAL A 481 5.56 53.27 23.81
C VAL A 481 5.64 51.81 24.24
N ALA A 482 4.52 51.10 24.39
CA ALA A 482 4.50 49.66 24.74
C ALA A 482 5.27 48.80 23.72
N VAL A 483 5.20 49.20 22.47
CA VAL A 483 5.70 48.41 21.35
C VAL A 483 7.21 48.58 21.13
N VAL A 484 7.75 49.77 21.42
CA VAL A 484 9.20 50.03 21.47
C VAL A 484 9.89 49.05 22.43
N LEU A 485 9.19 48.69 23.50
CA LEU A 485 9.74 47.91 24.62
C LEU A 485 9.63 46.41 24.38
N LEU A 486 8.64 45.98 23.60
CA LEU A 486 8.60 44.65 23.00
C LEU A 486 9.78 44.36 22.09
N LEU A 487 10.13 45.33 21.23
CA LEU A 487 11.25 45.19 20.30
C LEU A 487 12.61 45.17 21.03
N ALA A 488 12.70 45.80 22.21
CA ALA A 488 13.86 45.72 23.10
C ALA A 488 13.87 44.45 23.99
N ALA A 489 12.71 43.81 24.19
CA ALA A 489 12.55 42.61 25.01
C ALA A 489 12.79 41.30 24.26
N VAL A 490 12.92 41.34 22.93
CA VAL A 490 13.18 40.14 22.12
C VAL A 490 14.52 39.54 22.58
N PRO A 491 14.54 38.31 23.15
CA PRO A 491 15.78 37.64 23.48
C PRO A 491 16.45 37.26 22.16
N GLY A 492 17.42 38.07 21.78
CA GLY A 492 18.20 37.96 20.56
C GLY A 492 19.47 38.81 20.69
N PRO A 493 20.32 38.86 19.66
CA PRO A 493 21.63 39.54 19.72
C PRO A 493 21.57 41.04 20.06
N LEU A 494 20.36 41.64 20.13
CA LEU A 494 20.12 43.01 20.55
C LEU A 494 20.35 43.26 22.05
N LEU A 495 20.34 42.22 22.91
CA LEU A 495 20.74 42.36 24.32
C LEU A 495 22.22 42.78 24.48
N GLY A 496 23.03 42.61 23.43
CA GLY A 496 24.42 43.07 23.38
C GLY A 496 24.59 44.49 22.81
N ILE A 497 23.54 45.15 22.32
CA ILE A 497 23.66 46.53 21.85
C ILE A 497 23.53 47.46 23.05
N PRO A 498 24.58 48.22 23.39
CA PRO A 498 24.54 49.11 24.53
C PRO A 498 23.49 50.20 24.26
N LEU A 499 22.61 50.43 25.25
CA LEU A 499 21.54 51.44 25.24
C LEU A 499 21.94 52.82 24.63
N PRO A 500 23.16 53.34 24.87
CA PRO A 500 23.63 54.58 24.24
C PRO A 500 23.62 54.58 22.72
N LEU A 501 23.83 53.42 22.08
CA LEU A 501 23.87 53.28 20.62
C LEU A 501 22.46 53.36 20.01
N ILE A 502 21.45 52.86 20.73
CA ILE A 502 20.04 53.01 20.38
C ILE A 502 19.63 54.49 20.54
N VAL A 503 20.01 55.13 21.65
CA VAL A 503 19.72 56.56 21.89
C VAL A 503 20.39 57.47 20.84
N ALA A 504 21.63 57.16 20.44
CA ALA A 504 22.35 57.90 19.40
C ALA A 504 21.73 57.70 18.00
N ALA A 505 21.26 56.50 17.67
CA ALA A 505 20.60 56.20 16.40
C ALA A 505 19.24 56.92 16.24
N LEU A 506 18.62 57.32 17.35
CA LEU A 506 17.33 58.03 17.37
C LEU A 506 17.43 59.54 17.16
N GLY A 507 18.62 60.07 16.86
CA GLY A 507 18.80 61.48 16.46
C GLY A 507 18.49 62.48 17.57
N GLY A 508 18.39 62.03 18.82
CA GLY A 508 18.12 62.89 19.96
C GLY A 508 19.38 63.67 20.34
N GLY A 509 19.43 64.97 20.03
CA GLY A 509 20.37 65.88 20.67
C GLY A 509 20.24 65.84 22.20
N ALA A 510 21.23 66.37 22.93
CA ALA A 510 21.36 66.23 24.39
C ALA A 510 20.10 66.58 25.22
N ALA A 511 19.17 67.38 24.68
CA ALA A 511 17.88 67.70 25.30
C ALA A 511 16.83 66.56 25.27
N GLY A 512 16.90 65.62 24.31
CA GLY A 512 15.98 64.47 24.18
C GLY A 512 16.42 63.20 24.93
N ALA A 513 17.65 63.16 25.46
CA ALA A 513 18.21 61.96 26.07
C ALA A 513 17.59 61.61 27.44
N LYS A 514 17.16 62.62 28.23
CA LYS A 514 16.56 62.41 29.57
C LYS A 514 15.22 61.65 29.54
N PRO A 515 14.22 62.02 28.71
CA PRO A 515 12.97 61.27 28.64
C PRO A 515 13.14 59.87 28.04
N LEU A 516 14.01 59.71 27.03
CA LEU A 516 14.34 58.39 26.47
C LEU A 516 15.03 57.47 27.49
N GLY A 517 15.95 58.00 28.30
CA GLY A 517 16.59 57.24 29.39
C GLY A 517 15.60 56.77 30.45
N ARG A 518 14.65 57.64 30.85
CA ARG A 518 13.58 57.27 31.79
C ARG A 518 12.63 56.23 31.18
N LEU A 519 12.27 56.38 29.92
CA LEU A 519 11.44 55.42 29.18
C LEU A 519 12.10 54.04 29.14
N ALA A 520 13.39 53.98 28.79
CA ALA A 520 14.13 52.74 28.71
C ALA A 520 14.30 52.07 30.09
N HIS A 521 14.45 52.87 31.14
CA HIS A 521 14.50 52.35 32.52
C HIS A 521 13.13 51.81 32.96
N VAL A 522 12.04 52.57 32.79
CA VAL A 522 10.66 52.11 33.06
C VAL A 522 10.35 50.84 32.27
N ALA A 523 10.78 50.78 31.02
CA ALA A 523 10.59 49.59 30.21
C ALA A 523 11.25 48.35 30.77
N ARG A 524 12.55 48.45 31.03
CA ARG A 524 13.37 47.33 31.43
C ARG A 524 12.95 46.82 32.80
N GLU A 525 12.75 47.72 33.75
CA GLU A 525 12.51 47.36 35.14
C GLU A 525 11.02 47.15 35.46
N ARG A 526 10.11 47.88 34.82
CA ARG A 526 8.68 47.83 35.16
C ARG A 526 7.81 47.11 34.16
N LEU A 527 8.22 46.99 32.90
CA LEU A 527 7.39 46.38 31.84
C LEU A 527 7.89 45.02 31.38
N ILE A 528 9.19 44.84 31.10
CA ILE A 528 9.74 43.56 30.61
C ILE A 528 9.84 42.52 31.73
N GLY A 529 10.09 42.96 32.96
CA GLY A 529 10.06 42.11 34.15
C GLY A 529 8.68 42.00 34.82
N SER A 530 7.63 42.58 34.22
CA SER A 530 6.31 42.64 34.84
C SER A 530 5.60 41.28 34.78
N VAL A 531 4.76 41.01 35.78
CA VAL A 531 3.95 39.78 35.84
C VAL A 531 3.04 39.67 34.62
N GLU A 532 2.52 40.79 34.14
CA GLU A 532 1.64 40.86 32.97
C GLU A 532 2.40 40.54 31.67
N PHE A 533 3.64 41.00 31.51
CA PHE A 533 4.46 40.65 30.34
C PHE A 533 4.83 39.16 30.33
N LEU A 534 5.20 38.62 31.49
CA LEU A 534 5.48 37.19 31.64
C LEU A 534 4.23 36.36 31.31
N ALA A 535 3.05 36.79 31.77
CA ALA A 535 1.79 36.14 31.43
C ALA A 535 1.51 36.13 29.92
N VAL A 536 1.82 37.22 29.20
CA VAL A 536 1.72 37.25 27.73
C VAL A 536 2.68 36.27 27.08
N ARG A 537 3.95 36.26 27.52
CA ARG A 537 4.96 35.35 26.98
C ARG A 537 4.54 33.89 27.17
N ASP A 538 4.05 33.55 28.36
CA ASP A 538 3.64 32.20 28.71
C ASP A 538 2.36 31.80 27.95
N ALA A 539 1.37 32.70 27.81
CA ALA A 539 0.18 32.46 27.00
C ALA A 539 0.49 32.27 25.50
N CYS A 540 1.43 33.05 24.95
CA CYS A 540 1.91 32.85 23.58
C CYS A 540 2.71 31.55 23.42
N ALA A 541 3.46 31.14 24.44
CA ALA A 541 4.17 29.87 24.43
C ALA A 541 3.20 28.67 24.45
N ASP A 542 2.13 28.74 25.24
CA ASP A 542 1.04 27.77 25.22
C ASP A 542 0.38 27.70 23.83
N PHE A 543 0.13 28.86 23.21
CA PHE A 543 -0.47 28.92 21.88
C PHE A 543 0.46 28.31 20.81
N ALA A 544 1.76 28.60 20.88
CA ALA A 544 2.76 28.01 19.99
C ALA A 544 2.85 26.47 20.18
N ALA A 545 2.85 26.00 21.43
CA ALA A 545 2.84 24.58 21.76
C ALA A 545 1.61 23.87 21.18
N LEU A 546 0.46 24.54 21.13
CA LEU A 546 -0.76 24.00 20.52
C LEU A 546 -0.59 23.79 18.99
N VAL A 547 0.08 24.71 18.28
CA VAL A 547 0.41 24.52 16.85
C VAL A 547 1.41 23.37 16.65
N ASP A 548 2.39 23.24 17.55
CA ASP A 548 3.37 22.16 17.51
C ASP A 548 2.70 20.78 17.80
N ASP A 549 1.76 20.71 18.75
CA ASP A 549 0.95 19.52 19.02
C ASP A 549 0.17 19.09 17.78
N TYR A 550 -0.50 20.04 17.11
CA TYR A 550 -1.22 19.76 15.86
C TYR A 550 -0.29 19.21 14.78
N THR A 551 0.90 19.80 14.65
CA THR A 551 1.91 19.34 13.66
C THR A 551 2.36 17.91 13.95
N ARG A 552 2.56 17.54 15.22
CA ARG A 552 2.89 16.17 15.64
C ARG A 552 1.73 15.21 15.34
N GLN A 553 0.50 15.59 15.63
CA GLN A 553 -0.68 14.79 15.28
C GLN A 553 -0.73 14.52 13.76
N CYS A 554 -0.50 15.53 12.91
CA CYS A 554 -0.45 15.31 11.47
C CYS A 554 0.67 14.33 11.06
N ALA A 555 1.85 14.41 11.68
CA ALA A 555 2.93 13.46 11.43
C ALA A 555 2.54 12.03 11.85
N ASP A 556 1.88 11.88 13.00
CA ASP A 556 1.37 10.59 13.49
C ASP A 556 0.29 10.00 12.56
N GLU A 557 -0.61 10.83 12.05
CA GLU A 557 -1.64 10.41 11.08
C GLU A 557 -1.03 9.95 9.75
N GLN A 558 -0.03 10.68 9.23
CA GLN A 558 0.73 10.27 8.03
C GLN A 558 1.44 8.93 8.26
N TYR A 559 2.05 8.76 9.42
CA TYR A 559 2.70 7.50 9.79
C TYR A 559 1.69 6.35 9.93
N ALA A 560 0.54 6.59 10.56
CA ALA A 560 -0.52 5.59 10.75
C ALA A 560 -1.17 5.15 9.42
N VAL A 561 -1.27 6.05 8.43
CA VAL A 561 -1.72 5.67 7.09
C VAL A 561 -0.64 4.85 6.38
N ALA A 562 0.62 5.24 6.49
CA ALA A 562 1.74 4.49 5.93
C ALA A 562 1.85 3.08 6.54
N SER A 563 1.63 2.93 7.85
CA SER A 563 1.77 1.65 8.55
C SER A 563 0.77 0.58 8.11
N ARG A 564 -0.33 0.94 7.43
CA ARG A 564 -1.30 -0.02 6.88
C ARG A 564 -0.72 -0.88 5.75
N TRP A 565 0.35 -0.42 5.10
CA TRP A 565 1.04 -1.15 4.02
C TRP A 565 2.15 -2.08 4.52
N VAL A 566 2.35 -2.14 5.83
CA VAL A 566 3.31 -3.01 6.50
C VAL A 566 2.52 -4.03 7.30
N MET A 567 2.86 -5.30 7.15
CA MET A 567 2.25 -6.37 7.93
C MET A 567 2.85 -6.35 9.34
N PRO A 568 2.04 -6.19 10.39
CA PRO A 568 2.52 -6.14 11.77
C PRO A 568 3.28 -7.41 12.17
N ALA A 569 4.25 -7.26 13.08
CA ALA A 569 5.03 -8.39 13.57
C ALA A 569 4.18 -9.41 14.37
N ASP A 570 3.09 -8.96 14.96
CA ASP A 570 2.11 -9.74 15.70
C ASP A 570 0.95 -10.27 14.83
N ASP A 571 0.92 -9.96 13.52
CA ASP A 571 -0.07 -10.55 12.61
C ASP A 571 0.19 -12.07 12.48
N PRO A 572 -0.82 -12.94 12.64
CA PRO A 572 -0.67 -14.39 12.49
C PRO A 572 -0.04 -14.81 11.15
N LEU A 573 -0.27 -14.05 10.07
CA LEU A 573 0.36 -14.30 8.77
C LEU A 573 1.88 -14.17 8.84
N THR A 574 2.42 -13.20 9.59
CA THR A 574 3.87 -13.03 9.75
C THR A 574 4.50 -14.27 10.39
N ALA A 575 3.88 -14.78 11.46
CA ALA A 575 4.37 -15.97 12.15
C ALA A 575 4.22 -17.23 11.28
N ALA A 576 3.11 -17.38 10.56
CA ALA A 576 2.89 -18.49 9.65
C ALA A 576 3.91 -18.51 8.50
N LEU A 577 4.15 -17.38 7.85
CA LEU A 577 5.14 -17.25 6.78
C LEU A 577 6.55 -17.57 7.28
N ALA A 578 6.93 -17.08 8.48
CA ALA A 578 8.26 -17.35 9.05
C ALA A 578 8.47 -18.84 9.30
N ARG A 579 7.46 -19.53 9.86
CA ARG A 579 7.52 -20.99 10.05
C ARG A 579 7.61 -21.76 8.74
N LEU A 580 7.00 -21.26 7.66
CA LEU A 580 7.09 -21.87 6.33
C LEU A 580 8.48 -21.68 5.71
N GLU A 581 9.11 -20.52 5.91
CA GLU A 581 10.49 -20.20 5.52
C GLU A 581 11.50 -21.10 6.28
N ASP A 582 11.40 -21.15 7.62
CA ASP A 582 12.34 -21.89 8.49
C ASP A 582 12.29 -23.42 8.26
N ALA A 583 11.12 -23.95 7.89
CA ALA A 583 10.93 -25.38 7.77
C ALA A 583 11.58 -26.00 6.52
N GLU A 584 12.08 -25.19 5.58
CA GLU A 584 12.96 -25.67 4.51
C GLU A 584 14.42 -25.77 4.96
N GLU A 585 14.91 -24.86 5.80
CA GLU A 585 16.31 -24.87 6.27
C GLU A 585 16.64 -26.11 7.12
N GLY A 586 15.63 -26.72 7.73
CA GLY A 586 15.76 -27.90 8.60
C GLY A 586 15.62 -29.26 7.91
N SER A 587 15.30 -29.30 6.60
CA SER A 587 15.06 -30.55 5.84
C SER A 587 16.12 -30.78 4.76
#